data_AF-A0A8C7XWB3-F1
#
_entry.id   AF-A0A8C7XWB3-F1
#
_cell.length_a   1.000
_cell.length_b   1.000
_cell.length_c   1.000
_cell.angle_alpha   90.00
_cell.angle_beta   90.00
_cell.angle_gamma   90.00
#
_symmetry.space_group_name_H-M   'P 1'
#
loop_
_entity.id
_entity.type
_entity.pdbx_description
1 polymer ?
#
loop_
_entity_poly.entity_id
_entity_poly.type
_entity_poly.pdbx_seq_one_letter_code
_entity_poly.pdbx_strand_id
1 'polypeptide(L)'
;MRLVWKSLDKMRCLRKRATIPFLGFLITFLLFLNLYMEDGYVLEGNKRQLREASAHPPSSERYVHTFRDLSNFSGTINVTYRYLAGTPLNRKKYLTIGLASVKRKRGNYLLETIKSIFDQSSYEELKEIVVVVHLADFDLVWCENQVQEITRKFAHHIIAGRLLVIQAPEEYYPSLDGLKRNYNDPEDRVRFRSKQNVDYAFLLNFCTNLSHFYMMLEDDVRCSRNFLTALKKVITSREGTYWVMLEFSKLGYIGKLYHS
;
A
#
# COMPACT_ATOMS: atom_id res chain seq x y z
N MET A 1 -58.74 11.28 41.05
CA MET A 1 -57.48 11.91 40.59
C MET A 1 -56.16 11.21 41.00
N ARG A 2 -56.15 10.00 41.59
CA ARG A 2 -54.89 9.28 41.96
C ARG A 2 -54.48 8.11 41.04
N LEU A 3 -55.32 7.70 40.09
CA LEU A 3 -55.05 6.56 39.20
C LEU A 3 -54.39 6.95 37.86
N VAL A 4 -54.61 8.18 37.38
CA VAL A 4 -54.06 8.65 36.08
C VAL A 4 -52.56 8.97 36.19
N TRP A 5 -52.10 9.44 37.35
CA TRP A 5 -50.70 9.82 37.55
C TRP A 5 -49.74 8.62 37.68
N LYS A 6 -50.21 7.48 38.21
CA LYS A 6 -49.42 6.23 38.27
C LYS A 6 -49.20 5.57 36.91
N SER A 7 -50.08 5.82 35.93
CA SER A 7 -49.92 5.29 34.56
C SER A 7 -48.88 6.07 33.76
N LEU A 8 -48.86 7.40 33.91
CA LEU A 8 -47.92 8.30 33.21
C LEU A 8 -46.46 8.11 33.66
N ASP A 9 -46.22 7.76 34.93
CA ASP A 9 -44.87 7.52 35.44
C ASP A 9 -44.31 6.14 35.05
N LYS A 10 -45.19 5.13 34.94
CA LYS A 10 -44.83 3.78 34.46
C LYS A 10 -44.46 3.77 32.97
N MET A 11 -45.04 4.68 32.17
CA MET A 11 -44.72 4.81 30.74
C MET A 11 -43.45 5.61 30.44
N ARG A 12 -42.93 6.41 31.38
CA ARG A 12 -41.64 7.11 31.21
C ARG A 12 -40.43 6.20 31.48
N CYS A 13 -40.59 5.14 32.26
CA CYS A 13 -39.50 4.22 32.60
C CYS A 13 -39.31 3.09 31.57
N LEU A 14 -40.37 2.70 30.84
CA LEU A 14 -40.30 1.66 29.79
C LEU A 14 -39.63 2.15 28.50
N ARG A 15 -39.69 3.45 28.20
CA ARG A 15 -39.12 4.03 26.96
C ARG A 15 -37.58 4.12 26.99
N LYS A 16 -36.97 4.13 28.18
CA LYS A 16 -35.51 4.13 28.37
C LYS A 16 -34.88 2.74 28.45
N ARG A 17 -35.67 1.69 28.71
CA ARG A 17 -35.18 0.29 28.74
C ARG A 17 -35.22 -0.42 27.39
N ALA A 18 -36.03 0.03 26.43
CA ALA A 18 -36.14 -0.57 25.10
C ALA A 18 -35.21 0.07 24.03
N THR A 19 -34.68 1.27 24.28
CA THR A 19 -33.82 2.00 23.32
C THR A 19 -32.36 1.54 23.33
N ILE A 20 -31.85 1.07 24.47
CA ILE A 20 -30.49 0.55 24.61
C ILE A 20 -30.27 -0.77 23.83
N PRO A 21 -31.15 -1.80 23.92
CA PRO A 21 -30.95 -3.02 23.13
C PRO A 21 -31.17 -2.82 21.63
N PHE A 22 -32.04 -1.88 21.24
CA PHE A 22 -32.29 -1.56 19.83
C PHE A 22 -31.10 -0.83 19.19
N LEU A 23 -30.47 0.12 19.91
CA LEU A 23 -29.27 0.79 19.44
C LEU A 23 -28.08 -0.18 19.34
N GLY A 24 -27.95 -1.08 20.32
CA GLY A 24 -26.96 -2.16 20.25
C GLY A 24 -27.16 -3.06 19.03
N PHE A 25 -28.38 -3.56 18.81
CA PHE A 25 -28.70 -4.39 17.65
C PHE A 25 -28.47 -3.64 16.32
N LEU A 26 -28.85 -2.37 16.23
CA LEU A 26 -28.62 -1.55 15.05
C LEU A 26 -27.14 -1.35 14.75
N ILE A 27 -26.30 -1.10 15.77
CA ILE A 27 -24.85 -0.97 15.60
C ILE A 27 -24.25 -2.31 15.15
N THR A 28 -24.62 -3.42 15.77
CA THR A 28 -24.12 -4.75 15.38
C THR A 28 -24.57 -5.12 13.97
N PHE A 29 -25.82 -4.80 13.60
CA PHE A 29 -26.36 -5.03 12.27
C PHE A 29 -25.68 -4.15 11.21
N LEU A 30 -25.40 -2.87 11.52
CA LEU A 30 -24.66 -1.98 10.64
C LEU A 30 -23.19 -2.41 10.50
N LEU A 31 -22.55 -2.88 11.56
CA LEU A 31 -21.20 -3.47 11.49
C LEU A 31 -21.20 -4.75 10.66
N PHE A 32 -22.22 -5.60 10.81
CA PHE A 32 -22.37 -6.81 10.01
C PHE A 32 -22.63 -6.50 8.53
N LEU A 33 -23.49 -5.52 8.23
CA LEU A 33 -23.69 -5.04 6.86
C LEU A 33 -22.43 -4.38 6.29
N ASN A 34 -21.69 -3.61 7.09
CA ASN A 34 -20.45 -3.00 6.63
C ASN A 34 -19.40 -4.08 6.32
N LEU A 35 -19.19 -5.05 7.22
CA LEU A 35 -18.32 -6.21 6.98
C LEU A 35 -18.77 -7.05 5.78
N TYR A 36 -20.07 -7.31 5.63
CA TYR A 36 -20.59 -8.13 4.53
C TYR A 36 -20.54 -7.42 3.18
N MET A 37 -20.75 -6.10 3.16
CA MET A 37 -20.60 -5.29 1.95
C MET A 37 -19.11 -5.13 1.58
N GLU A 38 -18.22 -4.93 2.56
CA GLU A 38 -16.76 -4.87 2.33
C GLU A 38 -16.23 -6.20 1.79
N ASP A 39 -16.57 -7.34 2.42
CA ASP A 39 -16.19 -8.67 1.93
C ASP A 39 -16.82 -8.98 0.57
N GLY A 40 -18.07 -8.56 0.32
CA GLY A 40 -18.74 -8.74 -0.96
C GLY A 40 -18.02 -8.03 -2.11
N TYR A 41 -17.70 -6.75 -1.96
CA TYR A 41 -17.00 -5.97 -2.99
C TYR A 41 -15.54 -6.40 -3.18
N VAL A 42 -14.83 -6.70 -2.07
CA VAL A 42 -13.45 -7.18 -2.12
C VAL A 42 -13.40 -8.57 -2.76
N LEU A 43 -14.31 -9.48 -2.43
CA LEU A 43 -14.37 -10.82 -3.03
C LEU A 43 -14.77 -10.77 -4.51
N GLU A 44 -15.70 -9.91 -4.90
CA GLU A 44 -16.10 -9.72 -6.31
C GLU A 44 -14.96 -9.13 -7.14
N GLY A 45 -14.25 -8.13 -6.61
CA GLY A 45 -13.03 -7.57 -7.20
C GLY A 45 -11.91 -8.60 -7.33
N ASN A 46 -11.69 -9.39 -6.29
CA ASN A 46 -10.68 -10.46 -6.26
C ASN A 46 -11.02 -11.62 -7.19
N LYS A 47 -12.30 -12.01 -7.31
CA LYS A 47 -12.75 -13.04 -8.27
C LYS A 47 -12.55 -12.62 -9.72
N ARG A 48 -12.75 -11.33 -10.03
CA ARG A 48 -12.47 -10.77 -11.36
C ARG A 48 -10.98 -10.77 -11.65
N GLN A 49 -10.15 -10.37 -10.68
CA GLN A 49 -8.69 -10.36 -10.80
C GLN A 49 -8.08 -11.78 -10.92
N LEU A 50 -8.60 -12.76 -10.15
CA LEU A 50 -8.23 -14.18 -10.25
C LEU A 50 -8.64 -14.80 -11.59
N ARG A 51 -9.83 -14.46 -12.11
CA ARG A 51 -10.27 -14.89 -13.45
C ARG A 51 -9.36 -14.33 -14.54
N GLU A 52 -8.93 -13.08 -14.42
CA GLU A 52 -8.02 -12.42 -15.38
C GLU A 52 -6.61 -13.03 -15.36
N ALA A 53 -6.07 -13.36 -14.18
CA ALA A 53 -4.80 -14.09 -14.06
C ALA A 53 -4.86 -15.50 -14.67
N SER A 54 -6.02 -16.17 -14.62
CA SER A 54 -6.22 -17.50 -15.20
C SER A 54 -6.53 -17.51 -16.71
N ALA A 55 -6.87 -16.35 -17.31
CA ALA A 55 -7.30 -16.25 -18.70
C ALA A 55 -6.15 -15.99 -19.70
N HIS A 56 -4.90 -15.98 -19.24
CA HIS A 56 -3.73 -15.86 -20.11
C HIS A 56 -2.96 -17.19 -20.14
N PRO A 57 -2.90 -17.90 -21.29
CA PRO A 57 -2.02 -19.04 -21.43
C PRO A 57 -0.54 -18.58 -21.34
N PRO A 58 0.36 -19.36 -20.73
CA PRO A 58 1.77 -19.01 -20.63
C PRO A 58 2.44 -19.25 -21.99
N SER A 59 2.30 -18.30 -22.91
CA SER A 59 3.11 -18.27 -24.13
C SER A 59 4.50 -17.72 -23.80
N SER A 60 5.32 -18.57 -23.17
CA SER A 60 6.69 -18.29 -22.75
C SER A 60 7.55 -17.68 -23.88
N GLU A 61 7.35 -18.12 -25.12
CA GLU A 61 8.23 -17.76 -26.24
C GLU A 61 8.09 -16.30 -26.72
N ARG A 62 6.91 -15.66 -26.58
CA ARG A 62 6.72 -14.27 -27.05
C ARG A 62 7.34 -13.24 -26.10
N TYR A 63 7.45 -13.56 -24.81
CA TYR A 63 8.02 -12.67 -23.81
C TYR A 63 9.56 -12.69 -23.82
N VAL A 64 10.20 -13.82 -24.13
CA VAL A 64 11.66 -13.96 -24.13
C VAL A 64 12.34 -13.00 -25.12
N HIS A 65 11.72 -12.75 -26.28
CA HIS A 65 12.26 -11.80 -27.26
C HIS A 65 12.15 -10.33 -26.80
N THR A 66 11.13 -9.98 -26.04
CA THR A 66 10.93 -8.60 -25.55
C THR A 66 11.91 -8.25 -24.41
N PHE A 67 12.32 -9.23 -23.61
CA PHE A 67 13.29 -9.03 -22.53
C PHE A 67 14.72 -8.77 -23.01
N ARG A 68 15.13 -9.26 -24.19
CA ARG A 68 16.45 -8.97 -24.75
C ARG A 68 16.63 -7.49 -25.09
N ASP A 69 15.59 -6.81 -25.56
CA ASP A 69 15.65 -5.38 -25.88
C ASP A 69 15.64 -4.48 -24.64
N LEU A 70 15.10 -4.95 -23.51
CA LEU A 70 15.14 -4.22 -22.23
C LEU A 70 16.51 -4.26 -21.55
N SER A 71 17.40 -5.17 -21.94
CA SER A 71 18.78 -5.19 -21.44
C SER A 71 19.58 -3.93 -21.83
N ASN A 72 19.10 -3.18 -22.83
CA ASN A 72 19.67 -1.90 -23.25
C ASN A 72 19.08 -0.68 -22.50
N PHE A 73 18.06 -0.87 -21.66
CA PHE A 73 17.53 0.18 -20.77
C PHE A 73 18.34 0.20 -19.46
N SER A 74 19.66 0.32 -19.59
CA SER A 74 20.60 0.43 -18.46
C SER A 74 20.71 1.87 -17.91
N GLY A 75 19.86 2.79 -18.37
CA GLY A 75 19.81 4.15 -17.83
C GLY A 75 18.88 4.20 -16.63
N THR A 76 19.42 4.49 -15.45
CA THR A 76 18.62 5.10 -14.38
C THR A 76 17.87 6.29 -14.99
N ILE A 77 16.56 6.36 -14.76
CA ILE A 77 15.79 7.53 -15.20
C ILE A 77 16.35 8.71 -14.42
N ASN A 78 16.91 9.70 -15.11
CA ASN A 78 17.50 10.88 -14.48
C ASN A 78 16.38 11.79 -13.95
N VAL A 79 15.86 11.42 -12.78
CA VAL A 79 14.81 12.14 -12.06
C VAL A 79 15.44 12.80 -10.85
N THR A 80 15.25 14.11 -10.73
CA THR A 80 15.65 14.83 -9.51
C THR A 80 14.51 14.72 -8.48
N TYR A 81 14.64 13.76 -7.58
CA TYR A 81 13.67 13.54 -6.50
C TYR A 81 13.80 14.61 -5.41
N ARG A 82 12.65 15.03 -4.86
CA ARG A 82 12.62 15.87 -3.67
C ARG A 82 12.66 14.98 -2.44
N TYR A 83 13.65 15.19 -1.58
CA TYR A 83 13.71 14.57 -0.26
C TYR A 83 12.86 15.40 0.71
N LEU A 84 11.74 14.83 1.14
CA LEU A 84 10.78 15.50 2.03
C LEU A 84 11.07 15.18 3.50
N ALA A 85 11.58 13.99 3.79
CA ALA A 85 12.08 13.64 5.11
C ALA A 85 13.11 12.50 5.05
N GLY A 86 14.13 12.60 5.90
CA GLY A 86 15.22 11.62 6.00
C GLY A 86 16.20 11.70 4.83
N THR A 87 17.35 11.06 5.01
CA THR A 87 18.41 10.95 4.00
C THR A 87 18.89 9.51 3.91
N PRO A 88 19.21 9.00 2.70
CA PRO A 88 19.79 7.67 2.54
C PRO A 88 21.09 7.54 3.33
N LEU A 89 21.34 6.35 3.88
CA LEU A 89 22.61 6.03 4.53
C LEU A 89 23.59 5.47 3.50
N ASN A 90 24.89 5.75 3.66
CA ASN A 90 25.96 5.26 2.77
C ASN A 90 26.23 3.74 2.86
N ARG A 91 25.33 2.96 3.48
CA ARG A 91 25.45 1.52 3.62
C ARG A 91 24.23 0.82 3.06
N LYS A 92 24.46 -0.09 2.10
CA LYS A 92 23.44 -0.96 1.53
C LYS A 92 22.76 -1.78 2.63
N LYS A 93 21.42 -1.70 2.69
CA LYS A 93 20.58 -2.46 3.62
C LYS A 93 20.25 -3.84 3.06
N TYR A 94 19.63 -4.70 3.86
CA TYR A 94 19.15 -5.99 3.34
C TYR A 94 17.91 -5.78 2.48
N LEU A 95 16.92 -5.04 2.99
CA LEU A 95 15.63 -4.85 2.32
C LEU A 95 15.24 -3.37 2.27
N THR A 96 14.82 -2.91 1.11
CA THR A 96 14.05 -1.67 0.95
C THR A 96 12.58 -2.03 0.77
N ILE A 97 11.70 -1.36 1.50
CA ILE A 97 10.25 -1.49 1.36
C ILE A 97 9.74 -0.20 0.74
N GLY A 98 9.24 -0.27 -0.50
CA GLY A 98 8.65 0.85 -1.20
C GLY A 98 7.15 0.94 -0.98
N LEU A 99 6.68 2.14 -0.64
CA LEU A 99 5.25 2.52 -0.59
C LEU A 99 5.02 3.71 -1.51
N ALA A 100 4.04 3.63 -2.41
CA ALA A 100 3.53 4.79 -3.13
C ALA A 100 2.15 5.16 -2.58
N SER A 101 1.92 6.44 -2.28
CA SER A 101 0.65 6.90 -1.71
C SER A 101 0.14 8.15 -2.41
N VAL A 102 -1.17 8.18 -2.60
CA VAL A 102 -1.92 9.30 -3.20
C VAL A 102 -3.11 9.65 -2.31
N LYS A 103 -3.65 10.85 -2.47
CA LYS A 103 -4.80 11.32 -1.70
C LYS A 103 -6.02 10.47 -2.00
N ARG A 104 -6.51 9.76 -0.98
CA ARG A 104 -7.74 8.98 -1.07
C ARG A 104 -8.95 9.78 -0.59
N LYS A 105 -10.13 9.47 -1.17
CA LYS A 105 -11.41 10.09 -0.75
C LYS A 105 -11.87 9.62 0.63
N ARG A 106 -11.48 8.41 1.04
CA ARG A 106 -11.92 7.76 2.29
C ARG A 106 -10.71 7.31 3.08
N GLY A 107 -10.30 8.13 4.05
CA GLY A 107 -9.24 7.78 5.02
C GLY A 107 -7.80 7.93 4.51
N ASN A 108 -6.87 7.76 5.45
CA ASN A 108 -5.44 7.80 5.23
C ASN A 108 -4.81 6.53 5.82
N TYR A 109 -4.58 5.53 4.97
CA TYR A 109 -4.10 4.20 5.37
C TYR A 109 -2.58 4.14 5.53
N LEU A 110 -1.85 5.05 4.87
CA LEU A 110 -0.39 5.08 4.84
C LEU A 110 0.23 5.04 6.23
N LEU A 111 -0.30 5.85 7.16
CA LEU A 111 0.23 5.91 8.53
C LEU A 111 0.04 4.59 9.28
N GLU A 112 -1.04 3.85 9.03
CA GLU A 112 -1.26 2.53 9.62
C GLU A 112 -0.29 1.50 9.03
N THR A 113 -0.05 1.55 7.72
CA THR A 113 0.91 0.66 7.05
C THR A 113 2.33 0.90 7.53
N ILE A 114 2.80 2.16 7.58
CA ILE A 114 4.14 2.51 8.11
C ILE A 114 4.27 2.00 9.55
N LYS A 115 3.26 2.26 10.39
CA LYS A 115 3.23 1.76 11.77
C LYS A 115 3.30 0.24 11.81
N SER A 116 2.52 -0.45 10.97
CA SER A 116 2.51 -1.91 10.91
C SER A 116 3.85 -2.48 10.48
N ILE A 117 4.58 -1.84 9.56
CA ILE A 117 5.91 -2.30 9.16
C ILE A 117 6.85 -2.26 10.36
N PHE A 118 6.93 -1.12 11.06
CA PHE A 118 7.88 -0.96 12.14
C PHE A 118 7.51 -1.73 13.42
N ASP A 119 6.24 -1.75 13.81
CA ASP A 119 5.79 -2.45 15.02
C ASP A 119 5.89 -3.97 14.90
N GLN A 120 5.78 -4.49 13.67
CA GLN A 120 5.86 -5.92 13.42
C GLN A 120 7.31 -6.39 13.16
N SER A 121 8.26 -5.47 13.06
CA SER A 121 9.68 -5.80 12.91
C SER A 121 10.37 -6.00 14.25
N SER A 122 11.26 -6.99 14.33
CA SER A 122 12.16 -7.14 15.48
C SER A 122 13.24 -6.04 15.49
N TYR A 123 13.94 -5.87 16.62
CA TYR A 123 15.06 -4.93 16.72
C TYR A 123 16.18 -5.23 15.71
N GLU A 124 16.42 -6.51 15.43
CA GLU A 124 17.39 -6.99 14.45
C GLU A 124 16.93 -6.66 13.03
N GLU A 125 15.67 -6.92 12.70
CA GLU A 125 15.11 -6.60 11.39
C GLU A 125 15.14 -5.09 11.10
N LEU A 126 14.85 -4.26 12.10
CA LEU A 126 14.89 -2.80 11.98
C LEU A 126 16.27 -2.26 11.58
N LYS A 127 17.36 -2.98 11.87
CA LYS A 127 18.72 -2.57 11.44
C LYS A 127 18.95 -2.82 9.94
N GLU A 128 18.17 -3.72 9.37
CA GLU A 128 18.36 -4.29 8.04
C GLU A 128 17.34 -3.79 7.01
N ILE A 129 16.27 -3.10 7.45
CA ILE A 129 15.27 -2.49 6.58
C ILE A 129 15.48 -0.98 6.42
N VAL A 130 15.03 -0.48 5.26
CA VAL A 130 14.70 0.92 5.04
C VAL A 130 13.33 0.99 4.35
N VAL A 131 12.47 1.89 4.81
CA VAL A 131 11.15 2.14 4.21
C VAL A 131 11.25 3.43 3.41
N VAL A 132 10.81 3.41 2.16
CA VAL A 132 10.76 4.57 1.28
C VAL A 132 9.31 4.85 0.91
N VAL A 133 8.83 6.03 1.26
CA VAL A 133 7.48 6.51 0.95
C VAL A 133 7.56 7.52 -0.18
N HIS A 134 7.01 7.18 -1.34
CA HIS A 134 6.76 8.12 -2.43
C HIS A 134 5.37 8.73 -2.24
N LEU A 135 5.33 10.01 -1.85
CA LEU A 135 4.09 10.80 -1.87
C LEU A 135 3.83 11.25 -3.31
N ALA A 136 3.02 10.46 -4.01
CA ALA A 136 2.84 10.55 -5.46
C ALA A 136 1.66 11.44 -5.85
N ASP A 137 0.96 12.07 -4.91
CA ASP A 137 -0.10 13.02 -5.24
C ASP A 137 0.46 14.37 -5.71
N PHE A 138 -0.26 15.03 -6.63
CA PHE A 138 0.09 16.36 -7.12
C PHE A 138 -0.45 17.48 -6.23
N ASP A 139 -1.39 17.17 -5.31
CA ASP A 139 -1.82 18.09 -4.26
C ASP A 139 -0.69 18.30 -3.23
N LEU A 140 0.10 19.36 -3.44
CA LEU A 140 1.24 19.69 -2.58
C LEU A 140 0.83 20.00 -1.13
N VAL A 141 -0.35 20.58 -0.92
CA VAL A 141 -0.86 20.86 0.43
C VAL A 141 -1.16 19.55 1.16
N TRP A 142 -1.72 18.56 0.46
CA TRP A 142 -1.88 17.23 1.02
C TRP A 142 -0.53 16.56 1.32
N CYS A 143 0.43 16.65 0.40
CA CYS A 143 1.77 16.11 0.60
C CYS A 143 2.46 16.71 1.83
N GLU A 144 2.44 18.04 2.01
CA GLU A 144 3.00 18.71 3.18
C GLU A 144 2.35 18.24 4.48
N ASN A 145 1.03 18.11 4.51
CA ASN A 145 0.31 17.58 5.67
C ASN A 145 0.71 16.12 5.98
N GLN A 146 0.93 15.30 4.94
CA GLN A 146 1.44 13.93 5.14
C GLN A 146 2.84 13.92 5.73
N VAL A 147 3.75 14.76 5.23
CA VAL A 147 5.12 14.87 5.74
C VAL A 147 5.11 15.27 7.21
N GLN A 148 4.26 16.22 7.61
CA GLN A 148 4.13 16.63 9.00
C GLN A 148 3.64 15.48 9.89
N GLU A 149 2.59 14.76 9.49
CA GLU A 149 2.08 13.63 10.25
C GLU A 149 3.07 12.47 10.34
N ILE A 150 3.76 12.16 9.24
CA ILE A 150 4.82 11.13 9.21
C ILE A 150 5.97 11.54 10.15
N THR A 151 6.43 12.78 10.06
CA THR A 151 7.52 13.30 10.90
C THR A 151 7.12 13.24 12.38
N ARG A 152 5.91 13.68 12.71
CA ARG A 152 5.40 13.67 14.09
C ARG A 152 5.33 12.27 14.68
N LYS A 153 4.90 11.27 13.91
CA LYS A 153 4.71 9.89 14.39
C LYS A 153 5.97 9.03 14.33
N PHE A 154 6.85 9.27 13.36
CA PHE A 154 7.96 8.38 13.02
C PHE A 154 9.33 9.05 13.01
N ALA A 155 9.50 10.21 13.67
CA ALA A 155 10.76 10.95 13.77
C ALA A 155 11.97 10.05 14.11
N HIS A 156 11.81 9.12 15.06
CA HIS A 156 12.88 8.21 15.47
C HIS A 156 13.29 7.18 14.40
N HIS A 157 12.42 6.85 13.45
CA HIS A 157 12.77 6.04 12.28
C HIS A 157 13.46 6.90 11.22
N ILE A 158 13.01 8.14 11.03
CA ILE A 158 13.63 9.10 10.10
C ILE A 158 15.08 9.41 10.53
N ILE A 159 15.28 9.80 11.79
CA ILE A 159 16.61 10.12 12.36
C ILE A 159 17.55 8.92 12.27
N ALA A 160 17.03 7.71 12.47
CA ALA A 160 17.81 6.48 12.38
C ALA A 160 18.09 6.02 10.92
N GLY A 161 17.64 6.77 9.90
CA GLY A 161 17.79 6.41 8.48
C GLY A 161 17.00 5.16 8.08
N ARG A 162 15.89 4.87 8.77
CA ARG A 162 14.99 3.73 8.51
C ARG A 162 13.74 4.12 7.74
N LEU A 163 13.41 5.41 7.66
CA LEU A 163 12.27 5.94 6.91
C LEU A 163 12.72 7.13 6.07
N LEU A 164 12.42 7.07 4.77
CA LEU A 164 12.62 8.15 3.81
C LEU A 164 11.27 8.54 3.21
N VAL A 165 11.05 9.83 3.01
CA VAL A 165 9.88 10.35 2.30
C VAL A 165 10.37 11.17 1.11
N ILE A 166 9.87 10.83 -0.07
CA ILE A 166 10.26 11.44 -1.34
C ILE A 166 9.05 11.88 -2.15
N GLN A 167 9.31 12.74 -3.13
CA GLN A 167 8.36 13.08 -4.18
C GLN A 167 9.08 13.15 -5.53
N ALA A 168 8.48 12.52 -6.55
CA ALA A 168 8.83 12.76 -7.94
C ALA A 168 8.05 13.98 -8.45
N PRO A 169 8.71 15.01 -9.01
CA PRO A 169 8.02 16.17 -9.54
C PRO A 169 7.10 15.82 -10.73
N GLU A 170 5.96 16.52 -10.86
CA GLU A 170 4.94 16.26 -11.90
C GLU A 170 5.52 16.41 -13.32
N GLU A 171 6.49 17.29 -13.52
CA GLU A 171 7.13 17.52 -14.82
C GLU A 171 7.84 16.29 -15.41
N TYR A 172 8.16 15.29 -14.59
CA TYR A 172 8.75 14.03 -15.07
C TYR A 172 7.71 13.00 -15.51
N TYR A 173 6.43 13.20 -15.19
CA TYR A 173 5.38 12.25 -15.57
C TYR A 173 5.12 12.33 -17.08
N PRO A 174 4.97 11.18 -17.77
CA PRO A 174 4.49 11.18 -19.14
C PRO A 174 3.05 11.68 -19.19
N SER A 175 2.60 12.08 -20.39
CA SER A 175 1.18 12.40 -20.58
C SER A 175 0.31 11.21 -20.18
N LEU A 176 -0.69 11.49 -19.34
CA LEU A 176 -1.69 10.52 -18.89
C LEU A 176 -3.01 10.67 -19.64
N ASP A 177 -3.02 11.46 -20.72
CA ASP A 177 -4.18 11.71 -21.56
C ASP A 177 -4.14 10.79 -22.79
N GLY A 178 -5.32 10.53 -23.39
CA GLY A 178 -5.41 9.72 -24.62
C GLY A 178 -5.01 8.25 -24.44
N LEU A 179 -5.05 7.73 -23.22
CA LEU A 179 -4.67 6.35 -22.90
C LEU A 179 -5.60 5.33 -23.55
N LYS A 180 -5.02 4.23 -24.08
CA LYS A 180 -5.79 3.14 -24.70
C LYS A 180 -6.73 2.48 -23.68
N ARG A 181 -8.00 2.32 -24.07
CA ARG A 181 -9.02 1.66 -23.25
C ARG A 181 -9.12 0.17 -23.62
N ASN A 182 -8.55 -0.70 -22.79
CA ASN A 182 -8.58 -2.15 -23.02
C ASN A 182 -9.82 -2.85 -22.43
N TYR A 183 -10.42 -2.31 -21.36
CA TYR A 183 -11.48 -2.97 -20.58
C TYR A 183 -12.78 -2.16 -20.48
N ASN A 184 -12.99 -1.20 -21.38
CA ASN A 184 -14.12 -0.26 -21.37
C ASN A 184 -14.29 0.50 -20.02
N ASP A 185 -13.18 0.72 -19.33
CA ASP A 185 -13.15 1.44 -18.07
C ASP A 185 -13.37 2.95 -18.25
N PRO A 186 -13.97 3.63 -17.25
CA PRO A 186 -14.01 5.10 -17.21
C PRO A 186 -12.60 5.68 -17.34
N GLU A 187 -12.50 6.83 -17.99
CA GLU A 187 -11.21 7.47 -18.31
C GLU A 187 -10.41 7.76 -17.04
N ASP A 188 -11.05 8.29 -16.01
CA ASP A 188 -10.45 8.53 -14.69
C ASP A 188 -9.84 7.26 -14.08
N ARG A 189 -10.49 6.09 -14.27
CA ARG A 189 -9.98 4.81 -13.77
C ARG A 189 -8.74 4.37 -14.54
N VAL A 190 -8.75 4.52 -15.86
CA VAL A 190 -7.59 4.21 -16.71
C VAL A 190 -6.42 5.14 -16.38
N ARG A 191 -6.68 6.44 -16.25
CA ARG A 191 -5.70 7.46 -15.85
C ARG A 191 -5.09 7.15 -14.50
N PHE A 192 -5.93 6.86 -13.49
CA PHE A 192 -5.48 6.51 -12.15
C PHE A 192 -4.55 5.28 -12.14
N ARG A 193 -4.97 4.17 -12.77
CA ARG A 193 -4.17 2.94 -12.81
C ARG A 193 -2.88 3.10 -13.63
N SER A 194 -2.92 3.90 -14.68
CA SER A 194 -1.73 4.16 -15.50
C SER A 194 -0.72 5.04 -14.77
N LYS A 195 -1.21 6.07 -14.06
CA LYS A 195 -0.39 6.89 -13.16
C LYS A 195 0.26 6.03 -12.08
N GLN A 196 -0.49 5.13 -11.46
CA GLN A 196 0.03 4.25 -10.41
C GLN A 196 1.25 3.42 -10.89
N ASN A 197 1.24 2.96 -12.14
CA ASN A 197 2.41 2.27 -12.71
C ASN A 197 3.64 3.19 -12.81
N VAL A 198 3.43 4.47 -13.18
CA VAL A 198 4.50 5.47 -13.20
C VAL A 198 4.98 5.78 -11.78
N ASP A 199 4.07 5.90 -10.81
CA ASP A 199 4.41 6.13 -9.39
C ASP A 199 5.35 5.04 -8.86
N TYR A 200 5.08 3.79 -9.24
CA TYR A 200 5.90 2.63 -8.89
C TYR A 200 7.23 2.58 -9.66
N ALA A 201 7.25 2.98 -10.93
CA ALA A 201 8.49 3.07 -11.70
C ALA A 201 9.44 4.10 -11.07
N PHE A 202 8.93 5.27 -10.67
CA PHE A 202 9.72 6.27 -9.97
C PHE A 202 10.22 5.80 -8.62
N LEU A 203 9.39 5.11 -7.84
CA LEU A 203 9.79 4.58 -6.56
C LEU A 203 10.88 3.50 -6.70
N LEU A 204 10.74 2.59 -7.65
CA LEU A 204 11.75 1.58 -7.96
C LEU A 204 13.07 2.22 -8.40
N ASN A 205 13.02 3.21 -9.29
CA ASN A 205 14.20 3.94 -9.75
C ASN A 205 14.93 4.62 -8.58
N PHE A 206 14.21 5.30 -7.68
CA PHE A 206 14.81 5.91 -6.49
C PHE A 206 15.45 4.87 -5.56
N CYS A 207 14.79 3.73 -5.35
CA CYS A 207 15.25 2.71 -4.41
C CYS A 207 16.44 1.90 -4.92
N THR A 208 16.86 2.12 -6.17
CA THR A 208 17.96 1.39 -6.80
C THR A 208 19.22 1.53 -5.95
N ASN A 209 19.86 0.40 -5.67
CA ASN A 209 21.08 0.28 -4.87
C ASN A 209 21.00 0.70 -3.38
N LEU A 210 19.80 0.97 -2.82
CA LEU A 210 19.65 1.21 -1.38
C LEU A 210 19.80 -0.08 -0.55
N SER A 211 19.47 -1.23 -1.14
CA SER A 211 19.46 -2.53 -0.45
C SER A 211 19.72 -3.70 -1.39
N HIS A 212 19.98 -4.89 -0.85
CA HIS A 212 20.13 -6.11 -1.66
C HIS A 212 18.82 -6.57 -2.31
N PHE A 213 17.70 -6.31 -1.64
CA PHE A 213 16.36 -6.68 -2.09
C PHE A 213 15.41 -5.50 -1.99
N TYR A 214 14.42 -5.45 -2.87
CA TYR A 214 13.36 -4.44 -2.88
C TYR A 214 11.98 -5.12 -2.80
N MET A 215 11.13 -4.66 -1.89
CA MET A 215 9.74 -5.09 -1.74
C MET A 215 8.79 -3.96 -2.13
N MET A 216 7.94 -4.20 -3.12
CA MET A 216 6.83 -3.32 -3.45
C MET A 216 5.61 -3.64 -2.57
N LEU A 217 5.11 -2.65 -1.85
CA LEU A 217 3.86 -2.73 -1.08
C LEU A 217 2.91 -1.58 -1.45
N GLU A 218 1.62 -1.80 -1.22
CA GLU A 218 0.61 -0.75 -1.23
C GLU A 218 0.56 -0.04 0.13
N ASP A 219 -0.01 1.17 0.16
CA ASP A 219 -0.11 2.02 1.36
C ASP A 219 -1.29 1.66 2.29
N ASP A 220 -1.95 0.53 2.06
CA ASP A 220 -3.10 0.03 2.83
C ASP A 220 -2.96 -1.43 3.28
N VAL A 221 -1.72 -1.87 3.50
CA VAL A 221 -1.41 -3.23 3.96
C VAL A 221 -1.05 -3.30 5.45
N ARG A 222 -1.24 -4.49 6.03
CA ARG A 222 -0.75 -4.85 7.38
C ARG A 222 0.27 -5.98 7.28
N CYS A 223 1.42 -5.79 7.91
CA CYS A 223 2.51 -6.76 7.93
C CYS A 223 2.28 -7.85 8.99
N SER A 224 2.78 -9.05 8.73
CA SER A 224 2.89 -10.10 9.73
C SER A 224 4.10 -9.85 10.65
N ARG A 225 4.04 -10.37 11.88
CA ARG A 225 5.14 -10.29 12.84
C ARG A 225 6.40 -10.96 12.28
N ASN A 226 7.53 -10.28 12.41
CA ASN A 226 8.86 -10.72 11.97
C ASN A 226 8.89 -11.12 10.48
N PHE A 227 8.22 -10.33 9.63
CA PHE A 227 8.06 -10.66 8.21
C PHE A 227 9.43 -10.77 7.50
N LEU A 228 10.42 -9.93 7.84
CA LEU A 228 11.73 -9.99 7.18
C LEU A 228 12.43 -11.32 7.42
N THR A 229 12.31 -11.88 8.61
CA THR A 229 12.84 -13.20 8.97
C THR A 229 12.20 -14.28 8.12
N ALA A 230 10.88 -14.19 7.89
CA ALA A 230 10.18 -15.10 6.99
C ALA A 230 10.64 -14.93 5.52
N LEU A 231 10.79 -13.69 5.04
CA LEU A 231 11.32 -13.38 3.71
C LEU A 231 12.70 -14.00 3.51
N LYS A 232 13.62 -13.80 4.46
CA LYS A 232 14.98 -14.34 4.43
C LYS A 232 15.00 -15.85 4.30
N LYS A 233 14.14 -16.57 5.03
CA LYS A 233 14.03 -18.03 4.90
C LYS A 233 13.63 -18.46 3.49
N VAL A 234 12.65 -17.79 2.88
CA VAL A 234 12.23 -18.09 1.52
C VAL A 234 13.34 -17.77 0.51
N ILE A 235 13.99 -16.60 0.63
CA ILE A 235 15.13 -16.23 -0.22
C ILE A 235 16.26 -17.25 -0.12
N THR A 236 16.64 -17.64 1.11
CA THR A 236 17.70 -18.63 1.37
C THR A 236 17.35 -19.98 0.75
N SER A 237 16.07 -20.40 0.83
CA SER A 237 15.63 -21.65 0.19
C SER A 237 15.69 -21.65 -1.35
N ARG A 238 15.90 -20.48 -1.95
CA ARG A 238 16.08 -20.28 -3.40
C ARG A 238 17.53 -20.02 -3.78
N GLU A 239 18.48 -20.09 -2.86
CA GLU A 239 19.90 -19.97 -3.17
C GLU A 239 20.31 -21.00 -4.23
N GLY A 240 21.10 -20.57 -5.22
CA GLY A 240 21.49 -21.40 -6.36
C GLY A 240 20.43 -21.54 -7.46
N THR A 241 19.23 -20.97 -7.29
CA THR A 241 18.18 -20.96 -8.32
C THR A 241 17.97 -19.56 -8.90
N TYR A 242 17.68 -19.48 -10.19
CA TYR A 242 17.34 -18.22 -10.85
C TYR A 242 15.87 -17.85 -10.61
N TRP A 243 15.63 -16.62 -10.16
CA TRP A 243 14.30 -16.02 -10.06
C TRP A 243 14.37 -14.52 -10.33
N VAL A 244 13.31 -13.99 -10.96
CA VAL A 244 13.20 -12.55 -11.26
C VAL A 244 12.45 -11.84 -10.14
N MET A 245 11.43 -12.49 -9.58
CA MET A 245 10.58 -11.92 -8.55
C MET A 245 9.99 -13.03 -7.67
N LEU A 246 9.80 -12.73 -6.37
CA LEU A 246 9.08 -13.59 -5.41
C LEU A 246 7.82 -12.88 -4.89
N GLU A 247 6.73 -13.63 -4.74
CA GLU A 247 5.43 -13.10 -4.31
C GLU A 247 5.11 -13.51 -2.86
N PHE A 248 4.72 -12.54 -2.04
CA PHE A 248 4.36 -12.74 -0.64
C PHE A 248 2.92 -12.32 -0.30
N SER A 249 2.14 -11.92 -1.31
CA SER A 249 0.70 -11.68 -1.21
C SER A 249 -0.04 -12.40 -2.32
N LYS A 250 -1.26 -12.84 -2.03
CA LYS A 250 -2.18 -13.42 -3.03
C LYS A 250 -2.87 -12.34 -3.88
N LEU A 251 -2.75 -11.06 -3.47
CA LEU A 251 -3.41 -9.93 -4.12
C LEU A 251 -2.42 -9.18 -5.02
N GLY A 252 -2.66 -9.27 -6.34
CA GLY A 252 -2.15 -8.33 -7.34
C GLY A 252 -0.67 -7.94 -7.19
N TYR A 253 -0.41 -6.63 -7.17
CA TYR A 253 0.92 -5.99 -7.18
C TYR A 253 1.57 -5.88 -5.78
N ILE A 254 0.92 -6.39 -4.74
CA ILE A 254 1.37 -6.27 -3.36
C ILE A 254 2.37 -7.37 -3.04
N GLY A 255 3.41 -7.06 -2.27
CA GLY A 255 4.34 -8.06 -1.74
C GLY A 255 5.21 -8.69 -2.84
N LYS A 256 5.58 -7.89 -3.85
CA LYS A 256 6.50 -8.31 -4.91
C LYS A 256 7.92 -7.99 -4.49
N LEU A 257 8.75 -9.03 -4.38
CA LEU A 257 10.14 -8.93 -4.02
C LEU A 257 11.04 -9.07 -5.23
N TYR A 258 12.00 -8.16 -5.38
CA TYR A 258 12.98 -8.12 -6.46
C TYR A 258 14.40 -8.05 -5.89
N HIS A 259 15.37 -8.45 -6.71
CA HIS A 259 16.76 -8.05 -6.51
C HIS A 259 16.92 -6.55 -6.82
N SER A 260 17.79 -5.85 -6.07
CA SER A 260 18.02 -4.41 -6.20
C SER A 260 19.47 -4.03 -6.50
#